data_AF-F6GUH2-F1
#
_entry.id   AF-F6GUH2-F1
#
_cell.length_a   1.000
_cell.length_b   1.000
_cell.length_c   1.000
_cell.angle_alpha   90.00
_cell.angle_beta   90.00
_cell.angle_gamma   90.00
#
_symmetry.space_group_name_H-M   'P 1'
#
loop_
_entity.id
_entity.type
_entity.pdbx_description
1 polymer ?
#
loop_
_entity_poly.entity_id
_entity_poly.type
_entity_poly.pdbx_seq_one_letter_code
_entity_poly.pdbx_strand_id
1 'polypeptide(L)'
;MQGEAVAQLKSAKASKGEITASVAELNKAKENLSRLEERSKLKPGIPKKDGKIDYSQDFFARQAFLTVSGQLLVETYACAIGSVYTFGPTFRAEHSHTSRHLAEFWMVEPEIAFADLKDDMNCAEAYVKFLCQWLPDNCIDDMEFMAKNFDKGSIDHIRMVASMPFERISYAEAIKLLEEAVKKDKKFENKVEWGIDLASEHDQILASRQRHV
;
A
#
# COMPACT_ATOMS: atom_id res chain seq x y z
N MET A 1 -6.37 48.61 26.20
CA MET A 1 -7.17 47.63 25.40
C MET A 1 -8.11 48.36 24.45
N GLN A 2 -8.49 47.80 23.29
CA GLN A 2 -9.35 48.50 22.32
C GLN A 2 -10.72 48.94 22.90
N GLY A 3 -11.23 48.25 23.93
CA GLY A 3 -12.43 48.70 24.67
C GLY A 3 -12.22 49.98 25.47
N GLU A 4 -11.03 50.19 26.03
CA GLU A 4 -10.65 51.43 26.74
C GLU A 4 -10.45 52.59 25.76
N ALA A 5 -9.96 52.33 24.55
CA ALA A 5 -9.83 53.35 23.50
C ALA A 5 -11.20 53.92 23.09
N VAL A 6 -12.21 53.07 22.92
CA VAL A 6 -13.60 53.51 22.67
C VAL A 6 -14.16 54.29 23.87
N ALA A 7 -13.88 53.86 25.09
CA ALA A 7 -14.34 54.54 26.30
C ALA A 7 -13.69 55.94 26.46
N GLN A 8 -12.40 56.06 26.15
CA GLN A 8 -11.66 57.32 26.17
C GLN A 8 -12.12 58.29 25.08
N LEU A 9 -12.39 57.82 23.85
CA LEU A 9 -12.92 58.66 22.78
C LEU A 9 -14.33 59.17 23.10
N LYS A 10 -15.16 58.35 23.77
CA LYS A 10 -16.48 58.75 24.26
C LYS A 10 -16.39 59.76 25.42
N SER A 11 -15.48 59.58 26.37
CA SER A 11 -15.31 60.52 27.49
C SER A 11 -14.68 61.84 27.06
N ALA A 12 -13.80 61.83 26.06
CA ALA A 12 -13.18 63.00 25.46
C ALA A 12 -14.09 63.74 24.45
N LYS A 13 -15.33 63.28 24.22
CA LYS A 13 -16.27 63.83 23.22
C LYS A 13 -15.66 63.95 21.80
N ALA A 14 -14.90 62.94 21.39
CA ALA A 14 -14.32 62.86 20.04
C ALA A 14 -15.43 62.85 18.96
N SER A 15 -15.04 63.10 17.71
CA SER A 15 -16.00 63.19 16.62
C SER A 15 -16.73 61.86 16.40
N LYS A 16 -17.96 61.93 15.89
CA LYS A 16 -18.77 60.74 15.60
C LYS A 16 -18.02 59.76 14.67
N GLY A 17 -17.24 60.26 13.72
CA GLY A 17 -16.43 59.46 12.80
C GLY A 17 -15.31 58.68 13.52
N GLU A 18 -14.60 59.31 14.44
CA GLU A 18 -13.53 58.67 15.23
C GLU A 18 -14.07 57.59 16.16
N ILE A 19 -15.21 57.85 16.81
CA ILE A 19 -15.88 56.88 17.68
C ILE A 19 -16.35 55.67 16.84
N THR A 20 -16.93 55.90 15.66
CA THR A 20 -17.39 54.83 14.77
C THR A 20 -16.22 53.98 14.26
N ALA A 21 -15.10 54.59 13.88
CA ALA A 21 -13.90 53.85 13.46
C ALA A 21 -13.32 53.00 14.60
N SER A 22 -13.25 53.54 15.81
CA SER A 22 -12.74 52.80 16.98
C SER A 22 -13.66 51.65 17.40
N VAL A 23 -14.99 51.82 17.27
CA VAL A 23 -15.97 50.74 17.49
C VAL A 23 -15.83 49.64 16.44
N ALA A 24 -15.56 49.99 15.18
CA ALA A 24 -15.33 49.00 14.12
C ALA A 24 -14.09 48.14 14.40
N GLU A 25 -12.99 48.76 14.83
CA GLU A 25 -11.78 48.04 15.26
C GLU A 25 -12.05 47.11 16.45
N LEU A 26 -12.78 47.61 17.47
CA LEU A 26 -13.16 46.80 18.63
C LEU A 26 -14.01 45.58 18.23
N ASN A 27 -14.95 45.75 17.31
CA ASN A 27 -15.77 44.64 16.83
C ASN A 27 -14.93 43.62 16.06
N LYS A 28 -13.99 44.07 15.22
CA LYS A 28 -13.06 43.20 14.51
C LYS A 28 -12.15 42.42 15.47
N ALA A 29 -11.65 43.06 16.53
CA ALA A 29 -10.88 42.37 17.56
C ALA A 29 -11.71 41.36 18.34
N LYS A 30 -12.98 41.65 18.63
CA LYS A 30 -13.90 40.69 19.26
C LYS A 30 -14.17 39.47 18.37
N GLU A 31 -14.39 39.68 17.07
CA GLU A 31 -14.59 38.58 16.12
C GLU A 31 -13.33 37.71 16.01
N ASN A 32 -12.14 38.34 15.94
CA ASN A 32 -10.87 37.63 15.94
C ASN A 32 -10.65 36.84 17.24
N LEU A 33 -10.98 37.42 18.40
CA LEU A 33 -10.89 36.72 19.68
C LEU A 33 -11.85 35.51 19.72
N SER A 34 -13.09 35.68 19.27
CA SER A 34 -14.07 34.58 19.16
C SER A 34 -13.53 33.42 18.31
N ARG A 35 -12.94 33.72 17.15
CA ARG A 35 -12.33 32.69 16.29
C ARG A 35 -11.11 32.03 16.94
N LEU A 36 -10.28 32.79 17.66
CA LEU A 36 -9.13 32.24 18.38
C LEU A 36 -9.57 31.33 19.52
N GLU A 37 -10.63 31.70 20.25
CA GLU A 37 -11.21 30.89 21.32
C GLU A 37 -11.87 29.61 20.79
N GLU A 38 -12.53 29.67 19.62
CA GLU A 38 -13.02 28.47 18.93
C GLU A 38 -11.86 27.56 18.52
N ARG A 39 -10.82 28.13 17.90
CA ARG A 39 -9.63 27.37 17.50
C ARG A 39 -8.88 26.77 18.69
N SER A 40 -8.81 27.46 19.83
CA SER A 40 -8.18 26.92 21.03
C SER A 40 -8.95 25.77 21.66
N LYS A 41 -10.26 25.64 21.36
CA LYS A 41 -11.10 24.53 21.81
C LYS A 41 -11.08 23.32 20.87
N LEU A 42 -10.50 23.46 19.67
CA LEU A 42 -10.34 22.34 18.75
C LEU A 42 -9.47 21.29 19.43
N LYS A 43 -10.03 20.09 19.57
CA LYS A 43 -9.28 18.93 20.03
C LYS A 43 -8.71 18.23 18.80
N PRO A 44 -7.46 17.74 18.86
CA PRO A 44 -6.93 16.88 17.81
C PRO A 44 -7.77 15.61 17.69
N GLY A 45 -7.95 15.14 16.45
CA GLY A 45 -8.74 13.95 16.13
C GLY A 45 -10.11 14.26 15.52
N ILE A 46 -10.74 13.24 14.95
CA ILE A 46 -12.04 13.38 14.28
C ILE A 46 -13.13 13.54 15.35
N PRO A 47 -13.99 14.58 15.25
CA PRO A 47 -15.04 14.82 16.23
C PRO A 47 -16.03 13.66 16.29
N LYS A 48 -16.70 13.51 17.43
CA LYS A 48 -17.73 12.49 17.62
C LYS A 48 -19.11 13.12 17.63
N LYS A 49 -20.06 12.47 16.98
CA LYS A 49 -21.49 12.79 17.00
C LYS A 49 -22.25 11.54 17.41
N ASP A 50 -23.11 11.66 18.42
CA ASP A 50 -23.93 10.55 18.95
C ASP A 50 -23.12 9.29 19.33
N GLY A 51 -21.91 9.50 19.87
CA GLY A 51 -20.99 8.43 20.27
C GLY A 51 -20.22 7.76 19.12
N LYS A 52 -20.50 8.11 17.86
CA LYS A 52 -19.77 7.64 16.68
C LYS A 52 -18.83 8.71 16.15
N ILE A 53 -17.84 8.30 15.37
CA ILE A 53 -16.94 9.23 14.66
C ILE A 53 -17.76 9.94 13.57
N ASP A 54 -17.68 11.28 13.55
CA ASP A 54 -18.30 12.11 12.51
C ASP A 54 -17.31 12.37 11.37
N TYR A 55 -17.30 11.47 10.39
CA TYR A 55 -16.42 11.57 9.22
C TYR A 55 -16.72 12.76 8.30
N SER A 56 -17.86 13.45 8.46
CA SER A 56 -18.17 14.64 7.64
C SER A 56 -17.22 15.81 7.90
N GLN A 57 -16.57 15.80 9.06
CA GLN A 57 -15.55 16.78 9.46
C GLN A 57 -14.12 16.21 9.37
N ASP A 58 -13.97 15.02 8.82
CA ASP A 58 -12.65 14.49 8.45
C ASP A 58 -12.13 15.20 7.18
N PHE A 59 -10.84 15.08 6.89
CA PHE A 59 -10.19 15.75 5.77
C PHE A 59 -10.83 15.44 4.42
N PHE A 60 -11.25 14.18 4.21
CA PHE A 60 -11.92 13.73 2.99
C PHE A 60 -13.45 13.82 3.05
N ALA A 61 -14.01 14.34 4.16
CA ALA A 61 -15.44 14.36 4.48
C ALA A 61 -16.13 12.97 4.39
N ARG A 62 -15.33 11.90 4.46
CA ARG A 62 -15.74 10.51 4.44
C ARG A 62 -14.62 9.66 5.07
N GLN A 63 -14.96 8.43 5.43
CA GLN A 63 -13.97 7.47 5.87
C GLN A 63 -12.99 7.16 4.72
N ALA A 64 -11.70 7.27 5.00
CA ALA A 64 -10.62 6.95 4.08
C ALA A 64 -9.73 5.88 4.70
N PHE A 65 -9.16 5.03 3.83
CA PHE A 65 -8.31 3.91 4.22
C PHE A 65 -7.04 3.91 3.39
N LEU A 66 -5.99 3.32 3.94
CA LEU A 66 -4.79 2.99 3.19
C LEU A 66 -5.10 1.80 2.28
N THR A 67 -4.66 1.86 1.03
CA THR A 67 -5.03 0.85 0.04
C THR A 67 -4.22 -0.45 0.22
N VAL A 68 -4.88 -1.58 -0.03
CA VAL A 68 -4.24 -2.90 -0.12
C VAL A 68 -3.67 -3.17 -1.53
N SER A 69 -4.14 -2.43 -2.54
CA SER A 69 -3.78 -2.59 -3.95
C SER A 69 -4.23 -1.39 -4.79
N GLY A 70 -3.48 -1.04 -5.83
CA GLY A 70 -3.86 -0.04 -6.83
C GLY A 70 -4.66 -0.60 -8.01
N GLN A 71 -4.90 -1.92 -8.06
CA GLN A 71 -5.43 -2.64 -9.23
C GLN A 71 -6.67 -1.98 -9.86
N LEU A 72 -7.71 -1.73 -9.07
CA LEU A 72 -8.96 -1.15 -9.60
C LEU A 72 -8.77 0.25 -10.22
N LEU A 73 -7.81 1.03 -9.70
CA LEU A 73 -7.50 2.34 -10.26
C LEU A 73 -6.72 2.19 -11.55
N VAL A 74 -5.73 1.29 -11.59
CA VAL A 74 -4.86 1.11 -12.75
C VAL A 74 -5.60 0.53 -13.97
N GLU A 75 -6.65 -0.28 -13.77
CA GLU A 75 -7.56 -0.73 -14.84
C GLU A 75 -8.16 0.43 -15.65
N THR A 76 -8.52 1.54 -14.97
CA THR A 76 -9.08 2.73 -15.66
C THR A 76 -8.04 3.41 -16.55
N TYR A 77 -6.78 3.41 -16.14
CA TYR A 77 -5.67 3.93 -16.94
C TYR A 77 -5.32 2.99 -18.09
N ALA A 78 -5.31 1.67 -17.86
CA ALA A 78 -5.08 0.68 -18.91
C ALA A 78 -6.10 0.84 -20.05
N CYS A 79 -7.38 1.06 -19.72
CA CYS A 79 -8.42 1.37 -20.71
C CYS A 79 -8.13 2.63 -21.56
N ALA A 80 -7.36 3.60 -21.02
CA ALA A 80 -7.07 4.86 -21.70
C ALA A 80 -5.74 4.85 -22.47
N ILE A 81 -4.69 4.23 -21.93
CA ILE A 81 -3.32 4.32 -22.47
C ILE A 81 -2.66 2.95 -22.72
N GLY A 82 -3.41 1.86 -22.61
CA GLY A 82 -2.98 0.52 -23.01
C GLY A 82 -2.25 -0.22 -21.90
N SER A 83 -0.94 0.04 -21.75
CA SER A 83 -0.09 -0.67 -20.78
C SER A 83 0.42 0.29 -19.73
N VAL A 84 0.17 -0.05 -18.46
CA VAL A 84 0.48 0.79 -17.31
C VAL A 84 1.00 -0.07 -16.16
N TYR A 85 1.65 0.56 -15.19
CA TYR A 85 2.00 -0.10 -13.94
C TYR A 85 1.94 0.89 -12.78
N THR A 86 1.59 0.40 -11.59
CA THR A 86 1.82 1.12 -10.34
C THR A 86 3.16 0.71 -9.75
N PHE A 87 3.79 1.61 -9.02
CA PHE A 87 4.88 1.28 -8.11
C PHE A 87 4.71 2.16 -6.87
N GLY A 88 4.14 1.58 -5.81
CA GLY A 88 3.76 2.34 -4.62
C GLY A 88 3.61 1.50 -3.36
N PRO A 89 3.53 2.16 -2.19
CA PRO A 89 3.29 1.49 -0.92
C PRO A 89 1.83 1.01 -0.83
N THR A 90 1.66 -0.16 -0.23
CA THR A 90 0.37 -0.78 0.08
C THR A 90 0.39 -1.33 1.49
N PHE A 91 -0.79 -1.51 2.08
CA PHE A 91 -0.92 -1.69 3.52
C PHE A 91 -1.86 -2.85 3.83
N ARG A 92 -1.48 -3.71 4.78
CA ARG A 92 -2.32 -4.78 5.31
C ARG A 92 -2.39 -4.66 6.83
N ALA A 93 -3.60 -4.51 7.34
CA ALA A 93 -3.86 -4.32 8.78
C ALA A 93 -4.17 -5.63 9.53
N GLU A 94 -3.83 -6.78 8.93
CA GLU A 94 -4.01 -8.09 9.56
C GLU A 94 -3.09 -8.26 10.77
N HIS A 95 -3.59 -8.93 11.81
CA HIS A 95 -2.81 -9.18 13.02
C HIS A 95 -1.89 -10.40 12.81
N SER A 96 -0.86 -10.22 11.99
CA SER A 96 0.12 -11.26 11.63
C SER A 96 1.52 -10.88 12.09
N HIS A 97 2.08 -11.70 12.98
CA HIS A 97 3.44 -11.53 13.53
C HIS A 97 4.33 -12.68 13.07
N THR A 98 4.69 -12.68 11.79
CA THR A 98 5.58 -13.68 11.19
C THR A 98 6.76 -13.00 10.50
N SER A 99 7.82 -13.74 10.20
CA SER A 99 9.02 -13.21 9.53
C SER A 99 8.80 -12.80 8.07
N ARG A 100 7.62 -13.05 7.50
CA ARG A 100 7.29 -12.82 6.09
C ARG A 100 6.19 -11.80 5.85
N HIS A 101 5.55 -11.29 6.90
CA HIS A 101 4.43 -10.34 6.78
C HIS A 101 4.86 -8.95 7.24
N LEU A 102 4.53 -7.95 6.43
CA LEU A 102 4.72 -6.54 6.74
C LEU A 102 3.38 -5.82 6.67
N ALA A 103 3.15 -4.88 7.59
CA ALA A 103 1.95 -4.05 7.58
C ALA A 103 1.98 -2.98 6.45
N GLU A 104 3.18 -2.63 6.00
CA GLU A 104 3.45 -1.74 4.88
C GLU A 104 4.52 -2.37 3.99
N PHE A 105 4.25 -2.46 2.69
CA PHE A 105 5.18 -3.00 1.70
C PHE A 105 4.90 -2.40 0.33
N TRP A 106 5.88 -2.49 -0.56
CA TRP A 106 5.78 -1.94 -1.91
C TRP A 106 5.30 -3.00 -2.89
N MET A 107 4.35 -2.61 -3.73
CA MET A 107 3.88 -3.42 -4.84
C MET A 107 4.19 -2.75 -6.18
N VAL A 108 4.52 -3.59 -7.16
CA VAL A 108 4.55 -3.24 -8.57
C VAL A 108 3.40 -3.98 -9.23
N GLU A 109 2.41 -3.26 -9.75
CA GLU A 109 1.18 -3.86 -10.30
C GLU A 109 1.03 -3.44 -11.77
N PRO A 110 1.47 -4.27 -12.73
CA PRO A 110 1.25 -4.02 -14.15
C PRO A 110 -0.21 -4.32 -14.53
N GLU A 111 -0.75 -3.53 -15.46
CA GLU A 111 -2.06 -3.76 -16.08
C GLU A 111 -1.94 -3.53 -17.59
N ILE A 112 -2.45 -4.46 -18.38
CA ILE A 112 -2.21 -4.52 -19.83
C ILE A 112 -3.56 -4.67 -20.55
N ALA A 113 -4.00 -3.62 -21.25
CA ALA A 113 -5.21 -3.69 -22.05
C ALA A 113 -5.10 -4.76 -23.15
N PHE A 114 -6.21 -5.44 -23.41
CA PHE A 114 -6.34 -6.52 -24.40
C PHE A 114 -5.50 -7.77 -24.14
N ALA A 115 -4.87 -7.89 -22.96
CA ALA A 115 -4.18 -9.10 -22.54
C ALA A 115 -5.18 -10.16 -22.06
N ASP A 116 -4.89 -11.42 -22.35
CA ASP A 116 -5.51 -12.55 -21.67
C ASP A 116 -4.59 -13.13 -20.56
N LEU A 117 -5.03 -14.20 -19.90
CA LEU A 117 -4.25 -14.85 -18.84
C LEU A 117 -2.88 -15.36 -19.34
N LYS A 118 -2.77 -15.76 -20.62
CA LYS A 118 -1.51 -16.23 -21.19
C LYS A 118 -0.54 -15.06 -21.37
N ASP A 119 -1.02 -13.92 -21.81
CA ASP A 119 -0.23 -12.70 -21.91
C ASP A 119 0.26 -12.22 -20.55
N ASP A 120 -0.59 -12.27 -19.52
CA ASP A 120 -0.22 -11.94 -18.14
C ASP A 120 0.87 -12.88 -17.60
N MET A 121 0.70 -14.20 -17.78
CA MET A 121 1.74 -15.18 -17.44
C MET A 121 3.06 -14.94 -18.18
N ASN A 122 3.01 -14.57 -19.47
CA ASN A 122 4.21 -14.23 -20.24
C ASN A 122 4.90 -12.98 -19.68
N CYS A 123 4.12 -11.95 -19.31
CA CYS A 123 4.63 -10.72 -18.75
C CYS A 123 5.31 -10.97 -17.40
N ALA A 124 4.64 -11.70 -16.49
CA ALA A 124 5.19 -12.06 -15.19
C ALA A 124 6.50 -12.87 -15.31
N GLU A 125 6.54 -13.87 -16.18
CA GLU A 125 7.74 -14.67 -16.44
C GLU A 125 8.88 -13.82 -17.00
N ALA A 126 8.61 -12.98 -18.00
CA ALA A 126 9.61 -12.10 -18.60
C ALA A 126 10.16 -11.09 -17.59
N TYR A 127 9.28 -10.51 -16.75
CA TYR A 127 9.65 -9.55 -15.72
C TYR A 127 10.58 -10.16 -14.67
N VAL A 128 10.23 -11.31 -14.11
CA VAL A 128 11.06 -12.00 -13.11
C VAL A 128 12.40 -12.41 -13.70
N LYS A 129 12.42 -12.98 -14.91
CA LYS A 129 13.66 -13.36 -15.60
C LYS A 129 14.56 -12.17 -15.85
N PHE A 130 13.98 -11.05 -16.31
CA PHE A 130 14.73 -9.83 -16.54
C PHE A 130 15.40 -9.36 -15.26
N LEU A 131 14.68 -9.29 -14.14
CA LEU A 131 15.26 -8.88 -12.86
C LEU A 131 16.36 -9.85 -12.38
N CYS A 132 16.11 -11.16 -12.51
CA CYS A 132 17.08 -12.18 -12.15
C CYS A 132 18.36 -12.12 -13.02
N GLN A 133 18.27 -11.68 -14.27
CA GLN A 133 19.45 -11.46 -15.11
C GLN A 133 20.12 -10.11 -14.83
N TRP A 134 19.32 -9.06 -14.63
CA TRP A 134 19.81 -7.71 -14.42
C TRP A 134 20.65 -7.58 -13.15
N LEU A 135 20.27 -8.26 -12.06
CA LEU A 135 20.99 -8.24 -10.79
C LEU A 135 22.47 -8.67 -10.92
N PRO A 136 22.82 -9.87 -11.41
CA PRO A 136 24.22 -10.27 -11.55
C PRO A 136 24.97 -9.46 -12.61
N ASP A 137 24.29 -8.89 -13.60
CA ASP A 137 24.94 -8.06 -14.62
C ASP A 137 25.33 -6.67 -14.10
N ASN A 138 24.64 -6.17 -13.07
CA ASN A 138 24.79 -4.78 -12.59
C ASN A 138 25.22 -4.67 -11.12
N CYS A 139 25.08 -5.73 -10.33
CA CYS A 139 25.26 -5.73 -8.87
C CYS A 139 26.05 -6.96 -8.38
N ILE A 140 26.98 -7.48 -9.18
CA ILE A 140 27.68 -8.74 -8.86
C ILE A 140 28.44 -8.68 -7.53
N ASP A 141 29.10 -7.56 -7.21
CA ASP A 141 29.89 -7.42 -5.98
C ASP A 141 29.01 -7.57 -4.72
N ASP A 142 27.83 -6.95 -4.72
CA ASP A 142 26.86 -7.07 -3.63
C ASP A 142 26.30 -8.50 -3.56
N MET A 143 26.05 -9.13 -4.70
CA MET A 143 25.60 -10.52 -4.75
C MET A 143 26.65 -11.50 -4.24
N GLU A 144 27.94 -11.31 -4.58
CA GLU A 144 29.05 -12.13 -4.08
C GLU A 144 29.20 -11.98 -2.56
N PHE A 145 29.04 -10.75 -2.05
CA PHE A 145 28.99 -10.50 -0.62
C PHE A 145 27.84 -11.26 0.04
N MET A 146 26.63 -11.18 -0.51
CA MET A 146 25.47 -11.89 0.03
C MET A 146 25.65 -13.41 -0.05
N ALA A 147 26.20 -13.92 -1.14
CA ALA A 147 26.42 -15.34 -1.35
C ALA A 147 27.44 -15.91 -0.35
N LYS A 148 28.50 -15.15 -0.07
CA LYS A 148 29.52 -15.53 0.91
C LYS A 148 28.98 -15.61 2.34
N ASN A 149 28.09 -14.68 2.70
CA ASN A 149 27.66 -14.51 4.10
C ASN A 149 26.34 -15.23 4.44
N PHE A 150 25.44 -15.44 3.48
CA PHE A 150 24.08 -15.92 3.75
C PHE A 150 23.69 -17.16 2.94
N ASP A 151 23.89 -17.16 1.62
CA ASP A 151 23.53 -18.30 0.75
C ASP A 151 24.49 -18.46 -0.42
N LYS A 152 25.39 -19.44 -0.32
CA LYS A 152 26.41 -19.74 -1.34
C LYS A 152 25.82 -20.08 -2.72
N GLY A 153 24.58 -20.56 -2.77
CA GLY A 153 23.90 -20.92 -4.02
C GLY A 153 23.07 -19.79 -4.62
N SER A 154 22.93 -18.63 -3.96
CA SER A 154 22.00 -17.57 -4.37
C SER A 154 22.21 -17.05 -5.79
N ILE A 155 23.46 -16.86 -6.21
CA ILE A 155 23.81 -16.42 -7.58
C ILE A 155 23.38 -17.49 -8.60
N ASP A 156 23.70 -18.76 -8.34
CA ASP A 156 23.36 -19.86 -9.23
C ASP A 156 21.83 -20.05 -9.32
N HIS A 157 21.12 -19.92 -8.19
CA HIS A 157 19.66 -19.97 -8.15
C HIS A 157 19.03 -18.87 -9.00
N ILE A 158 19.52 -17.63 -8.90
CA ILE A 158 18.98 -16.51 -9.67
C ILE A 158 19.27 -16.68 -11.17
N ARG A 159 20.48 -17.14 -11.53
CA ARG A 159 20.83 -17.46 -12.93
C ARG A 159 19.99 -18.61 -13.50
N MET A 160 19.69 -19.61 -12.67
CA MET A 160 18.79 -20.72 -13.04
C MET A 160 17.38 -20.19 -13.32
N VAL A 161 16.82 -19.34 -12.45
CA VAL A 161 15.50 -18.72 -12.67
C VAL A 161 15.47 -17.88 -13.95
N ALA A 162 16.53 -17.12 -14.23
CA ALA A 162 16.63 -16.31 -15.45
C ALA A 162 16.63 -17.15 -16.74
N SER A 163 17.20 -18.36 -16.69
CA SER A 163 17.45 -19.19 -17.88
C SER A 163 16.38 -20.25 -18.16
N MET A 164 15.65 -20.71 -17.14
CA MET A 164 14.67 -21.79 -17.30
C MET A 164 13.25 -21.27 -17.60
N PRO A 165 12.49 -21.89 -18.54
CA PRO A 165 11.08 -21.59 -18.71
C PRO A 165 10.27 -21.95 -17.46
N PHE A 166 9.28 -21.13 -17.11
CA PHE A 166 8.38 -21.43 -16.00
C PHE A 166 7.34 -22.45 -16.47
N GLU A 167 7.18 -23.52 -15.70
CA GLU A 167 6.16 -24.53 -15.99
C GLU A 167 4.78 -23.98 -15.64
N ARG A 168 3.84 -24.20 -16.56
CA ARG A 168 2.45 -23.74 -16.42
C ARG A 168 1.58 -24.95 -16.17
N ILE A 169 1.15 -25.08 -14.93
CA ILE A 169 0.22 -26.14 -14.52
C ILE A 169 -1.11 -25.50 -14.15
N SER A 170 -2.20 -26.18 -14.50
CA SER A 170 -3.51 -25.85 -13.96
C SER A 170 -3.57 -26.20 -12.48
N TYR A 171 -4.48 -25.55 -11.75
CA TYR A 171 -4.82 -25.94 -10.39
C TYR A 171 -5.15 -27.44 -10.27
N ALA A 172 -5.85 -27.99 -11.28
CA ALA A 172 -6.21 -29.40 -11.31
C ALA A 172 -5.00 -30.33 -11.38
N GLU A 173 -3.99 -29.95 -12.16
CA GLU A 173 -2.73 -30.69 -12.24
C GLU A 173 -1.93 -30.53 -10.96
N ALA A 174 -1.88 -29.32 -10.39
CA ALA A 174 -1.22 -29.07 -9.10
C ALA A 174 -1.76 -29.99 -7.99
N ILE A 175 -3.08 -30.10 -7.84
CA ILE A 175 -3.70 -31.01 -6.86
C ILE A 175 -3.33 -32.47 -7.13
N LYS A 176 -3.39 -32.93 -8.39
CA LYS A 176 -2.98 -34.31 -8.74
C LYS A 176 -1.52 -34.58 -8.36
N LEU A 177 -0.61 -33.64 -8.65
CA LEU A 177 0.81 -33.79 -8.34
C LEU A 177 1.06 -33.84 -6.83
N LEU A 178 0.30 -33.08 -6.04
CA LEU A 178 0.36 -33.10 -4.58
C LEU A 178 -0.22 -34.41 -4.01
N GLU A 179 -1.35 -34.89 -4.53
CA GLU A 179 -1.92 -36.19 -4.15
C GLU A 179 -0.95 -37.35 -4.47
N GLU A 180 -0.26 -37.29 -5.61
CA GLU A 180 0.82 -38.23 -5.94
C GLU A 180 2.00 -38.13 -4.96
N ALA A 181 2.35 -36.94 -4.49
CA ALA A 181 3.38 -36.77 -3.48
C ALA A 181 2.95 -37.41 -2.15
N VAL A 182 1.68 -37.25 -1.75
CA VAL A 182 1.10 -37.92 -0.58
C VAL A 182 1.19 -39.44 -0.72
N LYS A 183 0.86 -39.98 -1.90
CA LYS A 183 1.00 -41.42 -2.19
C LYS A 183 2.45 -41.93 -2.11
N LYS A 184 3.43 -41.04 -2.29
CA LYS A 184 4.88 -41.31 -2.13
C LYS A 184 5.38 -40.97 -0.73
N ASP A 185 4.51 -41.05 0.28
CA ASP A 185 4.79 -40.82 1.70
C ASP A 185 5.22 -39.38 2.05
N LYS A 186 4.94 -38.39 1.19
CA LYS A 186 5.11 -36.98 1.57
C LYS A 186 4.00 -36.57 2.54
N LYS A 187 4.40 -36.08 3.72
CA LYS A 187 3.48 -35.53 4.71
C LYS A 187 3.35 -34.02 4.54
N PHE A 188 2.12 -33.53 4.61
CA PHE A 188 1.76 -32.12 4.64
C PHE A 188 1.03 -31.82 5.94
N GLU A 189 1.22 -30.63 6.49
CA GLU A 189 0.47 -30.15 7.66
C GLU A 189 -0.96 -29.78 7.27
N ASN A 190 -1.13 -29.22 6.08
CA ASN A 190 -2.39 -28.84 5.47
C ASN A 190 -2.87 -29.93 4.52
N LYS A 191 -4.18 -30.13 4.49
CA LYS A 191 -4.81 -31.12 3.62
C LYS A 191 -4.48 -30.82 2.16
N VAL A 192 -4.42 -31.87 1.34
CA VAL A 192 -4.35 -31.77 -0.11
C VAL A 192 -5.66 -32.27 -0.65
N GLU A 193 -6.53 -31.36 -1.08
CA GLU A 193 -7.83 -31.69 -1.66
C GLU A 193 -8.28 -30.63 -2.66
N TRP A 194 -9.20 -30.98 -3.55
CA TRP A 194 -9.77 -30.02 -4.50
C TRP A 194 -10.62 -28.96 -3.78
N GLY A 195 -10.46 -27.70 -4.17
CA GLY A 195 -11.23 -26.57 -3.68
C GLY A 195 -10.59 -25.82 -2.50
N ILE A 196 -9.46 -26.29 -1.98
CA ILE A 196 -8.66 -25.55 -1.01
C ILE A 196 -7.62 -24.66 -1.69
N ASP A 197 -7.26 -23.58 -1.01
CA ASP A 197 -6.11 -22.75 -1.37
C ASP A 197 -4.82 -23.49 -1.02
N LEU A 198 -3.78 -23.28 -1.82
CA LEU A 198 -2.49 -23.94 -1.60
C LEU A 198 -1.75 -23.27 -0.44
N ALA A 199 -1.28 -24.09 0.51
CA ALA A 199 -0.43 -23.62 1.58
C ALA A 199 1.02 -23.49 1.08
N SER A 200 1.84 -22.71 1.79
CA SER A 200 3.24 -22.48 1.40
C SER A 200 4.08 -23.77 1.27
N GLU A 201 3.75 -24.82 2.01
CA GLU A 201 4.40 -26.12 1.88
C GLU A 201 4.05 -26.85 0.58
N HIS A 202 2.83 -26.64 0.05
CA HIS A 202 2.37 -27.20 -1.21
C HIS A 202 3.12 -26.54 -2.36
N ASP A 203 3.20 -25.20 -2.35
CA ASP A 203 3.93 -24.41 -3.36
C ASP A 203 5.41 -24.79 -3.44
N GLN A 204 6.07 -24.99 -2.29
CA GLN A 204 7.47 -25.40 -2.24
C GLN A 204 7.71 -26.76 -2.89
N ILE A 205 6.79 -27.70 -2.73
CA ILE A 205 6.90 -29.02 -3.36
C ILE A 205 6.68 -28.94 -4.87
N LEU A 206 5.74 -28.11 -5.32
CA LEU A 206 5.51 -27.89 -6.75
C LEU A 206 6.73 -27.22 -7.39
N ALA A 207 7.27 -26.17 -6.78
CA ALA A 207 8.42 -25.42 -7.29
C ALA A 207 9.73 -26.23 -7.28
N SER A 208 9.95 -27.08 -6.26
CA SER A 208 11.19 -27.86 -6.15
C SER A 208 11.31 -29.00 -7.18
N ARG A 209 10.19 -29.47 -7.76
CA ARG A 209 10.22 -30.49 -8.81
C ARG A 209 10.97 -30.04 -10.07
N GLN A 210 10.92 -28.76 -10.40
CA GLN A 210 11.64 -28.21 -11.56
C GLN A 210 13.17 -28.26 -11.40
N ARG A 211 13.71 -28.39 -10.18
CA ARG A 211 15.16 -28.48 -9.94
C ARG A 211 15.75 -29.86 -10.23
N HIS A 212 14.91 -30.86 -10.53
CA HIS A 212 15.31 -32.26 -10.70
C HIS A 212 15.10 -32.79 -12.12
N VAL A 213 14.82 -31.90 -13.08
CA VAL A 213 14.82 -32.17 -14.53
C VAL A 213 15.99 -31.44 -15.15
#